data_AF-A0A397YR66-F1
#
_entry.id   AF-A0A397YR66-F1
#
_cell.length_a   1.000
_cell.length_b   1.000
_cell.length_c   1.000
_cell.angle_alpha   90.00
_cell.angle_beta   90.00
_cell.angle_gamma   90.00
#
_symmetry.space_group_name_H-M   'P 1'
#
loop_
_entity.id
_entity.type
_entity.pdbx_description
1 polymer ?
#
loop_
_entity_poly.entity_id
_entity_poly.type
_entity_poly.pdbx_seq_one_letter_code
_entity_poly.pdbx_strand_id
1 'polypeptide(L)'
;MESRMEGDVFSGFGERHQMDGKVLQSFQKSFVQVQDILDQNRLLINEINQNHESKQADHLGRNVGLIRELNNNIRTVASLYGDLSHSFARSIDASSEGESTGTNNQKRFRSG
;
A
#
# COMPACT_ATOMS: atom_id res chain seq x y z
N MET A 1 -43.64 14.95 25.89
CA MET A 1 -43.55 14.11 24.69
C MET A 1 -42.12 14.20 24.19
N GLU A 2 -41.33 13.20 24.56
CA GLU A 2 -39.94 13.05 24.14
C GLU A 2 -39.94 12.45 22.74
N SER A 3 -39.22 13.05 21.81
CA SER A 3 -38.82 12.39 20.57
C SER A 3 -37.44 12.90 20.19
N ARG A 4 -36.44 12.32 20.84
CA ARG A 4 -35.07 12.25 20.33
C ARG A 4 -35.11 11.61 18.96
N MET A 5 -34.70 12.34 17.94
CA MET A 5 -34.34 11.79 16.64
C MET A 5 -32.82 11.96 16.48
N GLU A 6 -32.09 11.23 17.31
CA GLU A 6 -30.66 10.97 17.15
C GLU A 6 -30.54 9.60 16.50
N GLY A 7 -30.56 9.58 15.18
CA GLY A 7 -30.36 8.36 14.41
C GLY A 7 -29.90 8.74 13.03
N ASP A 8 -28.70 8.29 12.68
CA ASP A 8 -28.19 8.19 11.30
C ASP A 8 -27.31 9.32 10.73
N VAL A 9 -26.50 9.99 11.55
CA VAL A 9 -25.38 10.83 11.03
C VAL A 9 -23.99 10.31 11.45
N PHE A 10 -23.91 9.34 12.37
CA PHE A 10 -22.62 8.95 12.97
C PHE A 10 -21.92 7.73 12.30
N SER A 11 -22.59 6.98 11.42
CA SER A 11 -22.04 5.73 10.90
C SER A 11 -20.88 5.92 9.91
N GLY A 12 -20.84 7.03 9.15
CA GLY A 12 -19.83 7.26 8.12
C GLY A 12 -18.44 7.72 8.60
N PHE A 13 -18.31 8.19 9.85
CA PHE A 13 -17.02 8.62 10.40
C PHE A 13 -16.21 7.46 11.01
N GLY A 14 -16.89 6.48 11.61
CA GLY A 14 -16.27 5.30 12.22
C GLY A 14 -15.64 4.33 11.20
N GLU A 15 -16.24 4.20 10.02
CA GLU A 15 -15.68 3.38 8.94
C GLU A 15 -14.46 4.02 8.28
N ARG A 16 -14.44 5.35 8.09
CA ARG A 16 -13.28 6.06 7.51
C ARG A 16 -12.02 5.98 8.38
N HIS A 17 -12.14 6.20 9.69
CA HIS A 17 -11.00 6.06 10.61
C HIS A 17 -10.48 4.62 10.68
N GLN A 18 -11.36 3.62 10.56
CA GLN A 18 -10.96 2.21 10.48
C GLN A 18 -10.25 1.86 9.16
N MET A 19 -10.73 2.40 8.04
CA MET A 19 -10.09 2.21 6.72
C MET A 19 -8.68 2.79 6.71
N ASP A 20 -8.50 4.03 7.19
CA ASP A 20 -7.18 4.68 7.29
C ASP A 20 -6.22 3.91 8.21
N GLY A 21 -6.71 3.39 9.35
CA GLY A 21 -5.91 2.57 10.26
C GLY A 21 -5.39 1.28 9.63
N LYS A 22 -6.19 0.62 8.79
CA LYS A 22 -5.79 -0.60 8.07
C LYS A 22 -4.75 -0.34 6.99
N VAL A 23 -4.88 0.78 6.27
CA VAL A 23 -3.90 1.20 5.26
C VAL A 23 -2.56 1.53 5.93
N LEU A 24 -2.58 2.28 7.04
CA LEU A 24 -1.38 2.60 7.80
C LEU A 24 -0.67 1.34 8.35
N GLN A 25 -1.44 0.38 8.86
CA GLN A 25 -0.89 -0.89 9.34
C GLN A 25 -0.21 -1.67 8.19
N SER A 26 -0.86 -1.71 7.02
CA SER A 26 -0.32 -2.38 5.83
C SER A 26 0.95 -1.69 5.34
N PHE A 27 0.99 -0.36 5.35
CA PHE A 27 2.17 0.44 5.06
C PHE A 27 3.33 0.08 5.99
N GLN A 28 3.13 0.11 7.30
CA GLN A 28 4.17 -0.18 8.28
C GLN A 28 4.74 -1.59 8.09
N LYS A 29 3.88 -2.58 7.86
CA LYS A 29 4.30 -3.96 7.61
C LYS A 29 5.12 -4.08 6.33
N SER A 30 4.61 -3.55 5.21
CA SER A 30 5.31 -3.59 3.93
C SER A 30 6.64 -2.84 4.00
N PHE A 31 6.71 -1.73 4.76
CA PHE A 31 7.93 -0.96 4.92
C PHE A 31 9.04 -1.77 5.61
N VAL A 32 8.74 -2.39 6.76
CA VAL A 32 9.72 -3.25 7.47
C VAL A 32 10.17 -4.40 6.57
N GLN A 33 9.24 -5.03 5.86
CA GLN A 33 9.57 -6.13 4.93
C GLN A 33 10.50 -5.66 3.79
N VAL A 34 10.24 -4.49 3.21
CA VAL A 34 11.11 -3.92 2.16
C VAL A 34 12.48 -3.63 2.74
N GLN A 35 12.58 -3.07 3.95
CA GLN A 35 13.87 -2.82 4.60
C GLN A 35 14.68 -4.11 4.78
N ASP A 36 14.04 -5.16 5.33
CA ASP A 36 14.70 -6.46 5.54
C ASP A 36 15.24 -7.04 4.21
N ILE A 37 14.46 -6.93 3.12
CA ILE A 37 14.87 -7.41 1.80
C ILE A 37 16.03 -6.57 1.22
N LEU A 38 16.01 -5.25 1.42
CA LEU A 38 17.08 -4.37 0.94
C LEU A 38 18.38 -4.56 1.73
N ASP A 39 18.29 -4.83 3.03
CA ASP A 39 19.44 -5.22 3.85
C ASP A 39 20.04 -6.55 3.39
N GLN A 40 19.21 -7.52 3.01
CA GLN A 40 19.68 -8.76 2.38
C GLN A 40 20.36 -8.48 1.03
N ASN A 41 19.78 -7.62 0.18
CA ASN A 41 20.41 -7.23 -1.09
C ASN A 41 21.79 -6.62 -0.87
N ARG A 42 21.97 -5.81 0.17
CA ARG A 42 23.27 -5.23 0.53
C ARG A 42 24.30 -6.33 0.83
N LEU A 43 23.91 -7.37 1.57
CA LEU A 43 24.79 -8.51 1.86
C LEU A 43 25.13 -9.31 0.60
N LEU A 44 24.12 -9.60 -0.24
CA LEU A 44 24.31 -10.30 -1.51
C LEU A 44 25.28 -9.55 -2.44
N ILE A 45 25.13 -8.23 -2.58
CA ILE A 45 26.02 -7.39 -3.38
C ILE A 45 27.46 -7.45 -2.86
N ASN A 46 27.63 -7.38 -1.54
CA ASN A 46 28.96 -7.49 -0.94
C ASN A 46 29.62 -8.84 -1.24
N GLU A 47 28.87 -9.95 -1.15
CA GLU A 47 29.41 -11.27 -1.49
C GLU A 47 29.71 -11.41 -2.99
N ILE A 48 28.83 -10.90 -3.86
CA ILE A 48 29.04 -10.87 -5.31
C ILE A 48 30.35 -10.14 -5.64
N ASN A 49 30.60 -9.00 -5.01
CA ASN A 49 31.81 -8.21 -5.20
C ASN A 49 33.05 -8.96 -4.71
N GLN A 50 33.02 -9.56 -3.53
CA GLN A 50 34.14 -10.37 -3.00
C GLN A 50 34.47 -11.56 -3.91
N ASN A 51 33.45 -12.26 -4.40
CA ASN A 51 33.61 -13.35 -5.35
C ASN A 51 34.25 -12.85 -6.66
N HIS A 52 33.83 -11.68 -7.16
CA HIS A 52 34.40 -11.06 -8.36
C HIS A 52 35.88 -10.66 -8.17
N GLU A 53 36.21 -10.04 -7.04
CA GLU A 53 37.57 -9.65 -6.68
C GLU A 53 38.51 -10.85 -6.53
N SER A 54 38.01 -11.97 -6.00
CA SER A 54 38.80 -13.20 -5.83
C SER A 54 39.22 -13.86 -7.15
N LYS A 55 38.51 -13.59 -8.26
CA LYS A 55 38.73 -14.15 -9.61
C LYS A 55 38.74 -15.69 -9.68
N GLN A 56 38.25 -16.38 -8.66
CA GLN A 56 38.17 -17.84 -8.66
C GLN A 56 36.95 -18.28 -9.47
N ALA A 57 37.15 -19.22 -10.41
CA ALA A 57 36.10 -19.63 -11.34
C ALA A 57 34.85 -20.17 -10.63
N ASP A 58 35.03 -20.93 -9.55
CA ASP A 58 33.94 -21.44 -8.73
C ASP A 58 33.12 -20.31 -8.07
N HIS A 59 33.80 -19.30 -7.53
CA HIS A 59 33.16 -18.14 -6.90
C HIS A 59 32.36 -17.31 -7.90
N LEU A 60 32.89 -17.14 -9.11
CA LEU A 60 32.16 -16.50 -10.21
C LEU A 60 30.93 -17.31 -10.62
N GLY A 61 31.01 -18.65 -10.58
CA GLY A 61 29.85 -19.53 -10.76
C GLY A 61 28.77 -19.28 -9.70
N ARG A 62 29.16 -19.14 -8.43
CA ARG A 62 28.24 -18.82 -7.32
C ARG A 62 27.53 -17.47 -7.50
N ASN A 63 28.19 -16.47 -8.09
CA ASN A 63 27.56 -15.17 -8.37
C ASN A 63 26.30 -15.27 -9.24
N VAL A 64 26.19 -16.27 -10.12
CA VAL A 64 24.96 -16.47 -10.90
C VAL A 64 23.76 -16.76 -9.99
N GLY A 65 23.96 -17.55 -8.94
CA GLY A 65 22.93 -17.84 -7.92
C GLY A 65 22.58 -16.60 -7.11
N LEU A 66 23.59 -15.90 -6.60
CA LEU A 66 23.40 -14.69 -5.78
C LEU A 66 22.68 -13.58 -6.56
N ILE A 67 23.02 -13.38 -7.85
CA ILE A 67 22.35 -12.40 -8.71
C ILE A 67 20.90 -12.79 -8.98
N ARG A 68 20.58 -14.09 -9.11
CA ARG A 68 19.19 -14.56 -9.24
C ARG A 68 18.39 -14.24 -7.97
N GLU A 69 18.98 -14.46 -6.81
CA GLU A 69 18.37 -14.13 -5.51
C GLU A 69 18.12 -12.63 -5.38
N LEU A 70 19.13 -11.80 -5.67
CA LEU A 70 18.99 -10.34 -5.70
C LEU A 70 17.87 -9.89 -6.63
N ASN A 71 17.78 -10.45 -7.84
CA ASN A 71 16.70 -10.13 -8.78
C ASN A 71 15.32 -10.55 -8.26
N ASN A 72 15.21 -11.69 -7.57
CA ASN A 72 13.97 -12.10 -6.93
C ASN A 72 13.57 -11.12 -5.83
N ASN A 73 14.51 -10.70 -4.99
CA ASN A 73 14.29 -9.70 -3.95
C ASN A 73 13.74 -8.38 -4.53
N ILE A 74 14.30 -7.90 -5.64
CA ILE A 74 13.80 -6.68 -6.32
C ILE A 74 12.37 -6.88 -6.84
N ARG A 75 12.03 -8.04 -7.39
CA ARG A 75 10.64 -8.33 -7.80
C ARG A 75 9.68 -8.33 -6.61
N THR A 76 10.10 -8.91 -5.48
CA THR A 76 9.30 -8.91 -4.25
C THR A 76 9.08 -7.48 -3.73
N VAL A 77 10.12 -6.65 -3.70
CA VAL A 77 10.00 -5.23 -3.31
C VAL A 77 9.04 -4.49 -4.23
N ALA A 78 9.13 -4.70 -5.55
CA ALA A 78 8.21 -4.08 -6.51
C ALA A 78 6.75 -4.52 -6.27
N SER A 79 6.52 -5.80 -5.96
CA SER A 79 5.19 -6.31 -5.60
C SER A 79 4.65 -5.66 -4.33
N LEU A 80 5.45 -5.59 -3.26
CA LEU A 80 5.06 -4.98 -1.98
C LEU A 80 4.65 -3.51 -2.15
N TYR A 81 5.38 -2.75 -2.97
CA TYR A 81 5.00 -1.38 -3.30
C TYR A 81 3.74 -1.30 -4.17
N GLY A 82 3.56 -2.22 -5.12
CA GLY A 82 2.34 -2.32 -5.93
C GLY A 82 1.10 -2.55 -5.09
N ASP A 83 1.17 -3.53 -4.17
CA ASP A 83 0.06 -3.87 -3.25
C ASP A 83 -0.29 -2.69 -2.34
N LEU A 84 0.74 -2.00 -1.82
CA LEU A 84 0.58 -0.82 -0.98
C LEU A 84 -0.06 0.35 -1.74
N SER A 85 0.42 0.63 -2.95
CA SER A 85 -0.12 1.69 -3.80
C SER A 85 -1.58 1.41 -4.15
N HIS A 86 -1.91 0.16 -4.49
CA HIS A 86 -3.28 -0.25 -4.78
C HIS A 86 -4.19 -0.13 -3.54
N SER A 87 -3.72 -0.57 -2.36
CA SER A 87 -4.47 -0.42 -1.11
C SER A 87 -4.76 1.05 -0.78
N PHE A 88 -3.80 1.94 -1.03
CA PHE A 88 -3.94 3.37 -0.79
C PHE A 88 -4.89 4.04 -1.80
N ALA A 89 -4.80 3.70 -3.09
CA ALA A 89 -5.74 4.21 -4.09
C ALA A 89 -7.19 3.85 -3.74
N ARG A 90 -7.43 2.59 -3.34
CA ARG A 90 -8.76 2.11 -2.94
C ARG A 90 -9.31 2.83 -1.70
N SER A 91 -8.46 3.20 -0.74
CA SER A 91 -8.93 3.93 0.45
C SER A 91 -9.33 5.37 0.12
N ILE A 92 -8.69 6.00 -0.86
CA ILE A 92 -9.07 7.34 -1.35
C ILE A 92 -10.40 7.29 -2.11
N ASP A 93 -10.55 6.34 -3.04
CA ASP A 93 -11.79 6.20 -3.81
C ASP A 93 -13.00 5.96 -2.90
N ALA A 94 -12.84 5.12 -1.87
CA ALA A 94 -13.88 4.87 -0.86
C ALA A 94 -14.23 6.12 -0.02
N SER A 95 -13.34 7.11 0.07
CA SER A 95 -13.58 8.37 0.78
C SER A 95 -14.40 9.38 -0.04
N SER A 96 -14.36 9.28 -1.38
CA SER A 96 -15.02 10.23 -2.31
C SER A 96 -16.51 9.95 -2.57
N GLU A 97 -17.00 8.72 -2.37
CA GLU A 97 -18.41 8.37 -2.66
C GLU A 97 -19.42 8.89 -1.61
N GLY A 98 -18.97 9.64 -0.60
CA GLY A 98 -19.81 10.22 0.46
C GLY A 98 -20.34 11.64 0.20
N GLU A 99 -19.93 12.33 -0.86
CA GLU A 99 -20.32 13.72 -1.15
C GLU A 99 -21.16 13.86 -2.44
N SER A 100 -22.25 13.12 -2.57
CA SER A 100 -23.27 13.47 -3.58
C SER A 100 -24.68 13.03 -3.18
N THR A 101 -25.21 13.65 -2.13
CA THR A 101 -26.67 13.60 -1.91
C THR A 101 -27.23 15.00 -1.66
N GLY A 102 -27.74 15.59 -2.74
CA GLY A 102 -28.97 16.38 -2.72
C GLY A 102 -28.90 17.85 -2.29
N THR A 103 -28.70 18.76 -3.25
CA THR A 103 -29.46 20.03 -3.30
C THR A 103 -29.68 20.48 -4.75
N ASN A 104 -30.72 19.96 -5.42
CA ASN A 104 -31.25 20.64 -6.61
C ASN A 104 -32.76 20.87 -6.44
N ASN A 105 -33.10 21.90 -5.67
CA ASN A 105 -34.46 22.39 -5.51
C ASN A 105 -34.87 23.19 -6.76
N GLN A 106 -35.23 22.51 -7.84
CA GLN A 106 -36.00 23.12 -8.93
C GLN A 106 -37.50 23.02 -8.62
N LYS A 107 -38.02 23.97 -7.84
CA LYS A 107 -39.47 24.16 -7.70
C LYS A 107 -40.02 24.77 -8.99
N ARG A 108 -40.57 23.88 -9.83
CA ARG A 108 -41.39 24.18 -11.01
C ARG A 108 -42.58 25.06 -10.61
N PHE A 109 -42.73 26.20 -11.29
CA PHE A 109 -43.91 27.07 -11.24
C PHE A 109 -45.19 26.27 -11.51
N ARG A 110 -46.25 26.53 -10.74
CA ARG A 110 -47.61 26.05 -11.00
C ARG A 110 -48.50 27.23 -11.41
N SER A 111 -49.14 27.10 -12.56
CA SER A 111 -50.18 27.98 -13.08
C SER A 111 -51.45 27.92 -12.22
N GLY A 112 -52.13 29.07 -12.13
CA GLY A 112 -53.47 29.28 -11.59
C GLY A 112 -53.88 30.71 -11.86
#